data_AF-A0A820MU90-F1
#
_entry.id   AF-A0A820MU90-F1
#
_cell.length_a   1.000
_cell.length_b   1.000
_cell.length_c   1.000
_cell.angle_alpha   90.00
_cell.angle_beta   90.00
_cell.angle_gamma   90.00
#
_symmetry.space_group_name_H-M   'P 1'
#
loop_
_entity.id
_entity.type
_entity.pdbx_description
1 polymer ?
#
loop_
_entity_poly.entity_id
_entity_poly.type
_entity_poly.pdbx_seq_one_letter_code
_entity_poly.pdbx_strand_id
1 'polypeptide(L)'
;MIRNISSHASPDIKNQFIAFVGPLGETLVTENDEAFLTEVVGTLANLTIPDIDYLALMSEYGLVDWIKSKLKPDSANDELSLNVVVLVGTLCADDACAEVLAKSGIIQILIELLH
;
A
#
# COMPACT_ATOMS: atom_id res chain seq x y z
N MET A 1 -3.24 -0.61 15.94
CA MET A 1 -2.83 -1.83 16.72
C MET A 1 -2.43 -2.99 15.81
N ILE A 2 -3.27 -3.40 14.86
CA ILE A 2 -2.96 -4.46 13.90
C ILE A 2 -1.71 -4.12 13.07
N ARG A 3 -1.58 -2.86 12.63
CA ARG A 3 -0.38 -2.31 11.98
C ARG A 3 0.91 -2.54 12.75
N ASN A 4 0.89 -2.38 14.09
CA ASN A 4 2.07 -2.61 14.92
C ASN A 4 2.47 -4.09 14.91
N ILE A 5 1.49 -4.99 14.97
CA ILE A 5 1.74 -6.44 14.92
C ILE A 5 2.30 -6.84 13.55
N SER A 6 1.79 -6.28 12.46
CA SER A 6 2.27 -6.60 11.11
C SER A 6 3.70 -6.12 10.83
N SER A 7 4.21 -5.15 11.60
CA SER A 7 5.58 -4.63 11.45
C SER A 7 6.68 -5.61 11.88
N HIS A 8 6.34 -6.67 12.62
CA HIS A 8 7.30 -7.66 13.06
C HIS A 8 7.86 -8.46 11.87
N ALA A 9 9.18 -8.63 11.84
CA ALA A 9 9.89 -9.23 10.71
C ALA A 9 9.66 -10.75 10.53
N SER A 10 9.03 -11.43 11.50
CA SER A 10 8.83 -12.88 11.44
C SER A 10 7.90 -13.28 10.28
N PRO A 11 8.36 -14.12 9.33
CA PRO A 11 7.52 -14.63 8.25
C PRO A 11 6.27 -15.35 8.75
N ASP A 12 6.38 -16.11 9.84
CA ASP A 12 5.26 -16.85 10.44
C ASP A 12 4.15 -15.93 10.94
N ILE A 13 4.51 -14.72 11.40
CA ILE A 13 3.52 -13.71 11.80
C ILE A 13 2.89 -13.09 10.56
N LYS A 14 3.70 -12.73 9.54
CA LYS A 14 3.19 -12.14 8.29
C LYS A 14 2.22 -13.09 7.57
N ASN A 15 2.52 -14.39 7.55
CA ASN A 15 1.68 -15.40 6.91
C ASN A 15 0.27 -15.51 7.55
N GLN A 16 0.09 -15.10 8.81
CA GLN A 16 -1.24 -15.04 9.43
C GLN A 16 -2.14 -13.97 8.79
N PHE A 17 -1.57 -13.03 8.02
CA PHE A 17 -2.31 -11.99 7.34
C PHE A 17 -2.81 -12.38 5.94
N ILE A 18 -2.42 -13.53 5.39
CA ILE A 18 -2.73 -13.95 4.00
C ILE A 18 -4.24 -13.86 3.71
N ALA A 19 -5.07 -14.40 4.61
CA ALA A 19 -6.53 -14.40 4.45
C ALA A 19 -7.16 -12.99 4.49
N PHE A 20 -6.41 -11.99 4.93
CA PHE A 20 -6.86 -10.61 5.09
C PHE A 20 -6.33 -9.68 4.00
N VAL A 21 -5.37 -10.11 3.16
CA VAL A 21 -4.80 -9.26 2.10
C VAL A 21 -5.87 -8.72 1.15
N GLY A 22 -6.76 -9.58 0.64
CA GLY A 22 -7.89 -9.17 -0.21
C GLY A 22 -8.83 -8.19 0.50
N PRO A 23 -9.40 -8.55 1.67
CA PRO A 23 -10.26 -7.65 2.44
C PRO A 23 -9.62 -6.29 2.78
N LEU A 24 -8.32 -6.26 3.10
CA LEU A 24 -7.60 -5.01 3.35
C LEU A 24 -7.49 -4.18 2.06
N GLY A 25 -7.21 -4.82 0.91
CA GLY A 25 -7.19 -4.16 -0.40
C GLY A 25 -8.53 -3.54 -0.78
N GLU A 26 -9.63 -4.27 -0.57
CA GLU A 26 -11.00 -3.77 -0.77
C GLU A 26 -11.30 -2.58 0.17
N THR A 27 -10.86 -2.67 1.43
CA THR A 27 -11.07 -1.60 2.42
C THR A 27 -10.40 -0.30 1.98
N LEU A 28 -9.23 -0.36 1.34
CA LEU A 28 -8.55 0.84 0.84
C LEU A 28 -9.45 1.68 -0.07
N VAL A 29 -10.23 1.03 -0.93
CA VAL A 29 -11.02 1.70 -1.97
C VAL A 29 -12.48 1.92 -1.59
N THR A 30 -12.97 1.26 -0.54
CA THR A 30 -14.35 1.40 -0.08
C THR A 30 -14.51 2.37 1.09
N GLU A 31 -13.46 2.57 1.90
CA GLU A 31 -13.50 3.46 3.07
C GLU A 31 -12.97 4.87 2.83
N ASN A 32 -13.45 5.80 3.66
CA ASN A 32 -13.10 7.23 3.56
C ASN A 32 -12.50 7.83 4.84
N ASP A 33 -12.60 7.14 5.97
CA ASP A 33 -11.96 7.59 7.21
C ASP A 33 -10.43 7.47 7.06
N GLU A 34 -9.75 8.61 6.91
CA GLU A 34 -8.31 8.64 6.69
C GLU A 34 -7.50 8.07 7.87
N ALA A 35 -7.98 8.20 9.11
CA ALA A 35 -7.29 7.65 10.27
C ALA A 35 -7.37 6.11 10.24
N PHE A 36 -8.53 5.56 9.89
CA PHE A 36 -8.67 4.13 9.69
C PHE A 36 -7.86 3.62 8.49
N LEU A 37 -7.94 4.30 7.35
CA LEU A 37 -7.16 3.98 6.16
C LEU A 37 -5.66 3.99 6.44
N THR A 38 -5.17 4.92 7.27
CA THR A 38 -3.75 4.97 7.67
C THR A 38 -3.32 3.66 8.33
N GLU A 39 -4.15 3.10 9.21
CA GLU A 39 -3.87 1.81 9.86
C GLU A 39 -3.95 0.64 8.88
N VAL A 40 -4.91 0.65 7.94
CA VAL A 40 -5.08 -0.40 6.92
C VAL A 40 -3.91 -0.42 5.94
N VAL A 41 -3.56 0.74 5.37
CA VAL A 41 -2.42 0.90 4.46
C VAL A 41 -1.13 0.53 5.16
N GLY A 42 -0.90 1.04 6.37
CA GLY A 42 0.30 0.68 7.12
C GLY A 42 0.36 -0.81 7.45
N THR A 43 -0.78 -1.46 7.65
CA THR A 43 -0.83 -2.91 7.83
C THR A 43 -0.37 -3.63 6.57
N LEU A 44 -0.97 -3.31 5.40
CA LEU A 44 -0.62 -3.89 4.09
C LEU A 44 0.83 -3.58 3.69
N ALA A 45 1.30 -2.36 3.92
CA ALA A 45 2.65 -1.93 3.60
C ALA A 45 3.71 -2.72 4.35
N ASN A 46 3.41 -3.24 5.55
CA ASN A 46 4.33 -4.11 6.28
C ASN A 46 4.37 -5.55 5.75
N LEU A 47 3.40 -5.98 4.93
CA LEU A 47 3.30 -7.35 4.46
C LEU A 47 4.22 -7.56 3.25
N THR A 48 5.27 -8.35 3.45
CA THR A 48 6.20 -8.81 2.39
C THR A 48 6.12 -10.33 2.34
N ILE A 49 5.04 -10.85 1.74
CA ILE A 49 4.72 -12.28 1.74
C ILE A 49 4.95 -12.82 0.32
N PRO A 50 5.92 -13.73 0.09
CA PRO A 50 6.27 -14.19 -1.26
C PRO A 50 5.13 -14.88 -2.03
N ASP A 51 4.17 -15.48 -1.33
CA ASP A 51 3.09 -16.27 -1.94
C ASP A 51 1.86 -15.43 -2.35
N ILE A 52 1.91 -14.10 -2.17
CA ILE A 52 0.83 -13.19 -2.55
C ILE A 52 1.06 -12.67 -3.96
N ASP A 53 0.03 -12.77 -4.80
CA ASP A 53 -0.01 -12.11 -6.10
C ASP A 53 -0.41 -10.63 -5.92
N TYR A 54 0.59 -9.79 -5.65
CA TYR A 54 0.39 -8.35 -5.47
C TYR A 54 -0.06 -7.64 -6.75
N LEU A 55 0.25 -8.20 -7.93
CA LEU A 55 -0.19 -7.65 -9.20
C LEU A 55 -1.70 -7.85 -9.38
N ALA A 56 -2.21 -9.04 -9.05
CA ALA A 56 -3.63 -9.31 -9.00
C ALA A 56 -4.34 -8.38 -8.00
N LEU A 57 -3.79 -8.24 -6.78
CA LEU A 57 -4.31 -7.34 -5.75
C LEU A 57 -4.43 -5.89 -6.27
N MET A 58 -3.37 -5.38 -6.90
CA MET A 58 -3.36 -4.03 -7.48
C MET A 58 -4.40 -3.85 -8.57
N SER A 59 -4.55 -4.85 -9.43
CA SER A 59 -5.43 -4.80 -10.60
C SER A 59 -6.90 -4.93 -10.19
N GLU A 60 -7.22 -5.85 -9.28
CA GLU A 60 -8.57 -6.14 -8.81
C GLU A 60 -9.19 -4.92 -8.10
N TYR A 61 -8.42 -4.26 -7.25
CA TYR A 61 -8.88 -3.11 -6.47
C TYR A 61 -8.50 -1.76 -7.07
N GLY A 62 -7.94 -1.71 -8.28
CA GLY A 62 -7.58 -0.43 -8.94
C GLY A 62 -6.60 0.41 -8.12
N LEU A 63 -5.64 -0.23 -7.44
CA LEU A 63 -4.79 0.42 -6.45
C LEU A 63 -3.85 1.47 -7.05
N VAL A 64 -3.52 1.39 -8.34
CA VAL A 64 -2.68 2.40 -9.00
C VAL A 64 -3.33 3.79 -8.93
N ASP A 65 -4.60 3.89 -9.31
CA ASP A 65 -5.32 5.16 -9.31
C ASP A 65 -5.61 5.61 -7.87
N TRP A 66 -5.90 4.66 -6.98
CA TRP A 66 -6.06 4.96 -5.57
C TRP A 66 -4.77 5.55 -4.96
N ILE A 67 -3.61 4.95 -5.20
CA ILE A 67 -2.30 5.44 -4.72
C ILE A 67 -2.08 6.88 -5.20
N LYS A 68 -2.26 7.14 -6.50
CA LYS A 68 -2.13 8.49 -7.07
C LYS A 68 -3.07 9.49 -6.40
N SER A 69 -4.29 9.07 -6.06
CA SER A 69 -5.27 9.95 -5.41
C SER A 69 -4.86 10.37 -3.99
N LYS A 70 -4.05 9.55 -3.31
CA LYS A 70 -3.58 9.78 -1.94
C LYS A 70 -2.22 10.49 -1.86
N LEU A 71 -1.41 10.40 -2.91
CA LEU A 71 -0.11 11.08 -3.00
C LEU A 71 -0.28 12.50 -3.55
N LYS A 72 -0.58 13.47 -2.67
CA LYS A 72 -0.73 14.89 -3.01
C LYS A 72 0.23 15.75 -2.17
N PRO A 73 0.90 16.76 -2.76
CA PRO A 73 1.82 17.65 -2.01
C PRO A 73 1.16 18.35 -0.81
N ASP A 74 -0.10 18.75 -0.93
CA ASP A 74 -0.85 19.45 0.13
C ASP A 74 -1.81 18.51 0.89
N SER A 75 -1.41 17.25 1.11
CA SER A 75 -2.24 16.29 1.83
C SER A 75 -2.50 16.77 3.27
N ALA A 76 -3.75 16.68 3.73
CA ALA A 76 -4.08 17.00 5.12
C ALA A 76 -3.56 15.94 6.11
N ASN A 77 -3.17 14.76 5.61
CA ASN A 77 -2.70 13.64 6.40
C ASN A 77 -1.36 13.11 5.84
N ASP A 78 -0.27 13.65 6.38
CA ASP A 78 1.10 13.24 6.05
C ASP A 78 1.36 11.77 6.41
N GLU A 79 0.73 11.27 7.46
CA GLU A 79 0.91 9.88 7.90
C GLU A 79 0.30 8.90 6.90
N LEU A 80 -0.91 9.17 6.40
CA LEU A 80 -1.51 8.38 5.34
C LEU A 80 -0.61 8.39 4.11
N SER A 81 -0.17 9.58 3.69
CA SER A 81 0.69 9.76 2.51
C SER A 81 2.00 8.97 2.64
N LEU A 82 2.66 9.04 3.80
CA LEU A 82 3.85 8.27 4.10
C LEU A 82 3.59 6.76 4.01
N ASN A 83 2.51 6.25 4.60
CA ASN A 83 2.19 4.82 4.51
C ASN A 83 1.88 4.39 3.07
N VAL A 84 1.30 5.26 2.24
CA VAL A 84 1.11 4.97 0.81
C VAL A 84 2.46 4.89 0.09
N VAL A 85 3.43 5.76 0.41
CA VAL A 85 4.79 5.66 -0.13
C VAL A 85 5.46 4.34 0.28
N VAL A 86 5.31 3.92 1.54
CA VAL A 86 5.83 2.63 2.01
C VAL A 86 5.14 1.47 1.29
N LEU A 87 3.82 1.52 1.08
CA LEU A 87 3.07 0.52 0.32
C LEU A 87 3.60 0.41 -1.12
N VAL A 88 3.87 1.54 -1.79
CA VAL A 88 4.49 1.55 -3.12
C VAL A 88 5.83 0.81 -3.09
N GLY A 89 6.67 1.04 -2.09
CA GLY A 89 7.93 0.31 -1.91
C GLY A 89 7.73 -1.19 -1.75
N THR A 90 6.74 -1.60 -0.97
CA THR A 90 6.38 -3.01 -0.76
C THR A 90 5.88 -3.67 -2.04
N LEU A 91 5.04 -3.00 -2.82
CA LEU A 91 4.57 -3.48 -4.12
C LEU A 91 5.73 -3.60 -5.13
N CYS A 92 6.68 -2.65 -5.12
CA CYS A 92 7.87 -2.70 -5.98
C CYS A 92 8.85 -3.84 -5.64
N ALA A 93 8.63 -4.61 -4.57
CA ALA A 93 9.38 -5.84 -4.34
C ALA A 93 9.02 -6.96 -5.34
N ASP A 94 7.85 -6.84 -6.01
CA ASP A 94 7.46 -7.65 -7.15
C ASP A 94 7.78 -6.89 -8.46
N ASP A 95 8.52 -7.53 -9.37
CA ASP A 95 8.99 -6.92 -10.62
C ASP A 95 7.84 -6.47 -11.53
N ALA A 96 6.74 -7.22 -11.56
CA ALA A 96 5.59 -6.89 -12.41
C ALA A 96 4.81 -5.71 -11.84
N CYS A 97 4.63 -5.65 -10.52
CA CYS A 97 4.10 -4.47 -9.83
C CYS A 97 4.99 -3.24 -10.08
N ALA A 98 6.31 -3.37 -9.95
CA ALA A 98 7.26 -2.30 -10.19
C ALA A 98 7.14 -1.74 -11.62
N GLU A 99 7.02 -2.61 -12.64
CA GLU A 99 6.83 -2.21 -14.03
C GLU A 99 5.53 -1.41 -14.23
N VAL A 100 4.42 -1.87 -13.65
CA VAL A 100 3.12 -1.18 -13.71
C VAL A 100 3.20 0.19 -13.04
N LEU A 101 3.76 0.27 -11.83
CA LEU A 101 3.90 1.51 -11.08
C LEU A 101 4.80 2.52 -11.81
N ALA A 102 5.91 2.07 -12.38
CA ALA A 102 6.82 2.92 -13.16
C ALA A 102 6.13 3.54 -14.38
N LYS A 103 5.32 2.76 -15.11
CA LYS A 103 4.57 3.23 -16.28
C LYS A 103 3.34 4.07 -15.95
N SER A 104 2.88 4.04 -14.70
CA SER A 104 1.68 4.76 -14.28
C SER A 104 1.90 6.27 -14.09
N GLY A 105 3.14 6.75 -14.01
CA GLY A 105 3.47 8.14 -13.67
C GLY A 105 3.65 8.40 -12.17
N ILE A 106 3.57 7.36 -11.31
CA ILE A 106 3.80 7.48 -9.87
C ILE A 106 5.20 8.01 -9.53
N ILE A 107 6.23 7.67 -10.32
CA ILE A 107 7.60 8.17 -10.08
C ILE A 107 7.64 9.71 -10.07
N GLN A 108 6.93 10.36 -11.00
CA GLN A 108 6.88 11.81 -11.07
C GLN A 108 6.17 12.41 -9.85
N ILE A 109 5.06 11.79 -9.42
CA ILE A 109 4.34 12.19 -8.20
C ILE A 109 5.24 12.07 -6.97
N LEU A 110 6.00 10.98 -6.84
CA LEU A 110 6.94 10.79 -5.73
C LEU A 110 8.05 11.85 -5.71
N ILE A 111 8.53 12.29 -6.87
CA ILE A 111 9.50 13.40 -6.98
C ILE A 111 8.87 14.71 -6.53
N GLU A 112 7.63 14.98 -6.93
CA GLU A 112 6.90 16.20 -6.56
C GLU A 112 6.63 16.29 -5.06
N LEU A 113 6.48 15.17 -4.35
CA LEU A 113 6.34 15.13 -2.89
C LEU A 113 7.60 15.54 -2.11
N LEU A 114 8.75 15.68 -2.77
CA LEU A 114 10.01 16.07 -2.11
C LEU A 114 10.22 17.58 -2.01
N HIS A 115 9.34 18.37 -2.63
CA HIS A 115 9.44 19.84 -2.74
C HIS A 115 8.33 20.52 -1.94
#